data_AF-A0A7C9E304-F1
#
_entry.id   AF-A0A7C9E304-F1
#
_cell.length_a   1.000
_cell.length_b   1.000
_cell.length_c   1.000
_cell.angle_alpha   90.00
_cell.angle_beta   90.00
_cell.angle_gamma   90.00
#
_symmetry.space_group_name_H-M   'P 1'
#
loop_
_entity.id
_entity.type
_entity.pdbx_description
1 polymer ?
#
loop_
_entity_poly.entity_id
_entity_poly.type
_entity_poly.pdbx_seq_one_letter_code
_entity_poly.pdbx_strand_id
1 'polypeptide(L)'
;AYLSSLPVAIIRSWYQREGYVKTMADLIQKGLQSFPNPDEVMIFFSAHGVPLSYVEEAGDPYKDQMEDCIFLIMRELKSRGIYNVHTLAYQSRVGPVQWLKPYTDEVLVELGQKGVKSLLAVPVSFVSEHIETLEEIDMEYKELALESGIKNWGRVPALNCTDSFITDLADAVIEALPSAAALSTSIRPSEEADHDPVVSFIKLFFGSILAFFLLLSPKMISAFRSNLL
;
A
#
# COMPACT_ATOMS: atom_id res chain seq x y z
N ALA A 1 -29.92 -10.20 7.64
CA ALA A 1 -31.09 -9.28 7.64
C ALA A 1 -30.83 -8.02 8.48
N TYR A 2 -30.43 -8.11 9.75
CA TYR A 2 -30.17 -6.93 10.60
C TYR A 2 -28.88 -6.16 10.25
N LEU A 3 -27.77 -6.85 10.02
CA LEU A 3 -26.48 -6.20 9.70
C LEU A 3 -26.50 -5.45 8.35
N SER A 4 -27.34 -5.86 7.40
CA SER A 4 -27.48 -5.24 6.08
C SER A 4 -28.22 -3.89 6.10
N SER A 5 -28.91 -3.54 7.20
CA SER A 5 -29.61 -2.26 7.35
C SER A 5 -28.84 -1.26 8.21
N LEU A 6 -27.69 -1.64 8.77
CA LEU A 6 -26.90 -0.74 9.60
C LEU A 6 -26.26 0.34 8.72
N PRO A 7 -26.37 1.64 9.08
CA PRO A 7 -25.61 2.68 8.43
C PRO A 7 -24.11 2.46 8.61
N VAL A 8 -23.37 2.49 7.50
CA VAL A 8 -21.91 2.32 7.48
C VAL A 8 -21.31 3.52 6.77
N ALA A 9 -20.26 4.09 7.37
CA ALA A 9 -19.32 4.97 6.70
C ALA A 9 -17.97 4.23 6.56
N ILE A 10 -17.32 4.34 5.41
CA ILE A 10 -16.02 3.70 5.15
C ILE A 10 -14.99 4.79 4.86
N ILE A 11 -14.01 4.93 5.75
CA ILE A 11 -12.81 5.72 5.51
C ILE A 11 -11.85 4.85 4.70
N ARG A 12 -11.83 5.03 3.38
CA ARG A 12 -11.07 4.16 2.47
C ARG A 12 -9.55 4.33 2.60
N SER A 13 -9.10 5.55 2.90
CA SER A 13 -7.69 5.91 3.00
C SER A 13 -7.54 7.19 3.82
N TRP A 14 -6.43 7.33 4.54
CA TRP A 14 -6.23 8.41 5.52
C TRP A 14 -4.76 8.83 5.66
N TYR A 15 -3.89 8.42 4.74
CA TYR A 15 -2.45 8.69 4.78
C TYR A 15 -2.08 10.18 4.71
N GLN A 16 -2.97 11.02 4.18
CA GLN A 16 -2.77 12.48 4.06
C GLN A 16 -3.19 13.26 5.32
N ARG A 17 -3.78 12.59 6.32
CA ARG A 17 -4.31 13.28 7.50
C ARG A 17 -3.20 14.03 8.23
N GLU A 18 -3.49 15.26 8.61
CA GLU A 18 -2.52 16.17 9.21
C GLU A 18 -1.95 15.61 10.53
N GLY A 19 -2.79 15.00 11.37
CA GLY A 19 -2.36 14.41 12.63
C GLY A 19 -1.41 13.23 12.43
N TYR A 20 -1.71 12.32 11.50
CA TYR A 20 -0.80 11.26 11.10
C TYR A 20 0.55 11.81 10.61
N VAL A 21 0.54 12.74 9.64
CA VAL A 21 1.77 13.31 9.04
C VAL A 21 2.64 13.99 10.11
N LYS A 22 2.03 14.80 10.98
CA LYS A 22 2.74 15.49 12.07
C LYS A 22 3.30 14.52 13.09
N THR A 23 2.55 13.48 13.45
CA THR A 23 3.01 12.46 14.41
C THR A 23 4.20 11.68 13.85
N MET A 24 4.15 11.27 12.58
CA MET A 24 5.28 10.62 11.92
C MET A 24 6.51 11.54 11.89
N ALA A 25 6.33 12.82 11.55
CA ALA A 25 7.42 13.79 11.57
C ALA A 25 8.01 14.00 12.99
N ASP A 26 7.19 14.00 14.05
CA ASP A 26 7.65 14.07 15.45
C ASP A 26 8.53 12.86 15.80
N LEU A 27 8.08 11.66 15.44
CA LEU A 27 8.80 10.42 15.71
C LEU A 27 10.12 10.34 14.93
N ILE A 28 10.12 10.76 13.66
CA ILE A 28 11.34 10.84 12.84
C ILE A 28 12.32 11.85 13.43
N GLN A 29 11.86 13.06 13.75
CA GLN A 29 12.70 14.10 14.36
C GLN A 29 13.35 13.60 15.66
N LYS A 30 12.58 12.93 16.53
CA LYS A 30 13.10 12.29 17.74
C LYS A 30 14.11 11.19 17.43
N GLY A 31 13.84 10.36 16.42
CA GLY A 31 14.74 9.32 15.94
C GLY A 31 16.08 9.89 15.48
N LEU A 32 16.07 10.97 14.69
CA LEU A 32 17.28 11.64 14.20
C LEU A 32 18.15 12.15 15.35
N GLN A 33 17.54 12.71 16.40
CA GLN A 33 18.25 13.23 17.57
C GLN A 33 18.98 12.15 18.39
N SER A 34 18.69 10.86 18.16
CA SER A 34 19.44 9.76 18.79
C SER A 34 20.82 9.52 18.16
N PHE A 35 21.11 10.11 17.00
CA PHE A 35 22.38 9.98 16.31
C PHE A 35 23.38 11.07 16.74
N PRO A 36 24.69 10.79 16.72
CA PRO A 36 25.72 11.80 17.02
C PRO A 36 25.70 13.00 16.08
N ASN A 37 25.44 12.76 14.78
CA ASN A 37 25.35 13.79 13.74
C ASN A 37 23.98 13.68 13.04
N PRO A 38 22.89 14.23 13.62
CA PRO A 38 21.54 14.10 13.08
C PRO A 38 21.40 14.58 11.62
N ASP A 39 22.10 15.64 11.24
CA ASP A 39 22.01 16.26 9.90
C ASP A 39 22.60 15.38 8.78
N GLU A 40 23.48 14.42 9.11
CA GLU A 40 24.12 13.51 8.16
C GLU A 40 23.35 12.20 7.97
N VAL A 41 22.31 11.96 8.78
CA VAL A 41 21.53 10.71 8.75
C VAL A 41 20.67 10.69 7.50
N MET A 42 20.67 9.56 6.77
CA MET A 42 19.69 9.33 5.71
C MET A 42 18.44 8.69 6.31
N ILE A 43 17.27 9.23 5.97
CA ILE A 43 15.97 8.67 6.34
C ILE A 43 15.64 7.54 5.36
N PHE A 44 15.40 6.35 5.87
CA PHE A 44 15.13 5.15 5.08
C PHE A 44 13.69 4.69 5.32
N PHE A 45 12.77 5.04 4.42
CA PHE A 45 11.39 4.56 4.51
C PHE A 45 11.32 3.11 4.03
N SER A 46 10.83 2.22 4.91
CA SER A 46 10.55 0.83 4.58
C SER A 46 9.04 0.62 4.56
N ALA A 47 8.52 0.20 3.42
CA ALA A 47 7.12 -0.14 3.22
C ALA A 47 6.99 -1.62 2.83
N HIS A 48 5.92 -2.30 3.23
CA HIS A 48 5.71 -3.69 2.80
C HIS A 48 5.55 -3.75 1.27
N GLY A 49 6.25 -4.67 0.62
CA GLY A 49 6.11 -4.85 -0.82
C GLY A 49 4.73 -5.37 -1.22
N VAL A 50 4.38 -5.20 -2.49
CA VAL A 50 3.23 -5.88 -3.09
C VAL A 50 3.67 -6.50 -4.42
N PRO A 51 3.03 -7.58 -4.90
CA PRO A 51 3.25 -8.06 -6.26
C PRO A 51 3.08 -6.92 -7.27
N LEU A 52 3.99 -6.82 -8.23
CA LEU A 52 3.99 -5.71 -9.21
C LEU A 52 2.68 -5.64 -10.00
N SER A 53 2.10 -6.80 -10.32
CA SER A 53 0.83 -6.90 -11.05
C SER A 53 -0.36 -6.27 -10.30
N TYR A 54 -0.32 -6.16 -8.97
CA TYR A 54 -1.40 -5.50 -8.23
C TYR A 54 -1.43 -4.01 -8.57
N VAL A 55 -0.26 -3.39 -8.73
CA VAL A 55 -0.15 -1.98 -9.08
C VAL A 55 -0.38 -1.77 -10.57
N GLU A 56 0.34 -2.51 -11.43
CA GLU A 56 0.33 -2.24 -12.87
C GLU A 56 -0.90 -2.79 -13.60
N GLU A 57 -1.40 -3.97 -13.22
CA GLU A 57 -2.50 -4.63 -13.92
C GLU A 57 -3.84 -4.40 -13.22
N ALA A 58 -3.87 -4.46 -11.88
CA ALA A 58 -5.10 -4.28 -11.10
C ALA A 58 -5.37 -2.83 -10.68
N GLY A 59 -4.41 -1.92 -10.90
CA GLY A 59 -4.57 -0.50 -10.60
C GLY A 59 -4.64 -0.18 -9.10
N ASP A 60 -3.97 -0.99 -8.26
CA ASP A 60 -3.90 -0.75 -6.82
C ASP A 60 -3.19 0.59 -6.54
N PRO A 61 -3.82 1.53 -5.81
CA PRO A 61 -3.26 2.86 -5.56
C PRO A 61 -2.13 2.86 -4.52
N TYR A 62 -1.77 1.72 -3.93
CA TYR A 62 -0.83 1.62 -2.81
C TYR A 62 0.48 2.37 -3.05
N LYS A 63 1.11 2.17 -4.23
CA LYS A 63 2.37 2.82 -4.57
C LYS A 63 2.25 4.34 -4.53
N ASP A 64 1.25 4.87 -5.22
CA ASP A 64 1.06 6.33 -5.35
C ASP A 64 0.69 6.96 -3.99
N GLN A 65 -0.15 6.29 -3.21
CA GLN A 65 -0.48 6.74 -1.85
C GLN A 65 0.73 6.70 -0.91
N MET A 66 1.60 5.70 -1.04
CA MET A 66 2.82 5.59 -0.24
C MET A 66 3.81 6.72 -0.57
N GLU A 67 4.02 6.99 -1.86
CA GLU A 67 4.91 8.05 -2.31
C GLU A 67 4.39 9.44 -1.91
N ASP A 68 3.08 9.69 -2.03
CA ASP A 68 2.47 10.95 -1.57
C ASP A 68 2.52 11.08 -0.04
N CYS A 69 2.27 10.00 0.71
CA CYS A 69 2.43 9.96 2.16
C CYS A 69 3.84 10.40 2.60
N ILE A 70 4.87 9.80 1.99
CA ILE A 70 6.28 10.14 2.27
C ILE A 70 6.58 11.58 1.88
N PHE A 71 6.08 12.04 0.73
CA PHE A 71 6.22 13.43 0.31
C PHE A 71 5.64 14.40 1.34
N LEU A 72 4.46 14.11 1.89
CA LEU A 72 3.81 14.93 2.92
C LEU A 72 4.60 14.95 4.23
N ILE A 73 5.11 13.79 4.68
CA ILE A 73 5.97 13.67 5.86
C ILE A 73 7.26 14.47 5.67
N MET A 74 7.94 14.32 4.53
CA MET A 74 9.17 15.03 4.24
C MET A 74 8.95 16.54 4.10
N ARG A 75 7.80 16.96 3.56
CA ARG A 75 7.40 18.37 3.52
C ARG A 75 7.20 18.95 4.92
N GLU A 76 6.59 18.18 5.82
CA GLU A 76 6.44 18.56 7.22
C GLU A 76 7.78 18.63 7.96
N LEU A 77 8.69 17.67 7.75
CA LEU A 77 10.05 17.75 8.30
C LEU A 77 10.80 18.99 7.80
N LYS A 78 10.68 19.30 6.50
CA LYS A 78 11.29 20.49 5.90
C LYS A 78 10.75 21.79 6.51
N SER A 79 9.46 21.86 6.82
CA SER A 79 8.85 23.03 7.47
C SER A 79 9.44 23.28 8.87
N ARG A 80 9.95 22.22 9.51
CA ARG A 80 10.62 22.23 10.83
C ARG A 80 12.13 22.43 10.76
N GLY A 81 12.68 22.67 9.57
CA GLY A 81 14.11 22.87 9.37
C GLY A 81 14.93 21.58 9.25
N ILE A 82 14.29 20.44 9.00
CA ILE A 82 14.95 19.13 8.83
C ILE A 82 15.04 18.84 7.33
N TYR A 83 16.27 18.73 6.81
CA TYR A 83 16.55 18.62 5.37
C TYR A 83 17.28 17.32 4.99
N ASN A 84 17.23 16.30 5.86
CA ASN A 84 17.84 15.01 5.63
C ASN A 84 17.41 14.42 4.28
N VAL A 85 18.36 13.81 3.58
CA VAL A 85 18.07 13.01 2.39
C VAL A 85 17.26 11.79 2.79
N HIS A 86 16.35 11.35 1.91
CA HIS A 86 15.54 10.17 2.13
C HIS A 86 15.51 9.25 0.92
N THR A 87 15.17 7.99 1.16
CA THR A 87 14.83 7.00 0.12
C THR A 87 13.68 6.12 0.60
N LEU A 88 13.00 5.47 -0.34
CA LEU A 88 11.97 4.47 -0.10
C LEU A 88 12.43 3.12 -0.66
N ALA A 89 12.19 2.05 0.08
CA ALA A 89 12.29 0.69 -0.41
C ALA A 89 11.16 -0.19 0.12
N TYR A 90 10.95 -1.32 -0.55
CA TYR A 90 9.89 -2.27 -0.29
C TYR A 90 10.45 -3.58 0.29
N GLN A 91 9.96 -3.97 1.47
CA GLN A 91 10.40 -5.14 2.23
C GLN A 91 9.50 -6.36 2.02
N SER A 92 9.86 -7.49 2.65
CA SER A 92 9.00 -8.66 2.83
C SER A 92 8.51 -9.33 1.53
N ARG A 93 9.32 -9.27 0.46
CA ARG A 93 9.01 -9.99 -0.79
C ARG A 93 9.09 -11.52 -0.58
N VAL A 94 8.09 -12.25 -1.09
CA VAL A 94 8.05 -13.72 -0.99
C VAL A 94 7.72 -14.39 -2.30
N GLY A 95 8.27 -15.58 -2.50
CA GLY A 95 8.02 -16.40 -3.68
C GLY A 95 8.65 -15.86 -4.98
N PRO A 96 8.35 -16.48 -6.13
CA PRO A 96 9.05 -16.24 -7.37
C PRO A 96 8.48 -15.10 -8.24
N VAL A 97 7.36 -14.49 -7.84
CA VAL A 97 6.71 -13.42 -8.62
C VAL A 97 7.52 -12.12 -8.54
N GLN A 98 7.33 -11.21 -9.50
CA GLN A 98 7.92 -9.87 -9.39
C GLN A 98 7.15 -9.04 -8.37
N TRP A 99 7.90 -8.34 -7.53
CA TRP A 99 7.39 -7.44 -6.51
C TRP A 99 7.73 -6.00 -6.86
N LEU A 100 7.01 -5.06 -6.24
CA LEU A 100 7.28 -3.65 -6.35
C LEU A 100 8.70 -3.32 -5.87
N LYS A 101 9.41 -2.50 -6.66
CA LYS A 101 10.81 -2.10 -6.46
C LYS A 101 10.90 -0.64 -5.99
N PRO A 102 11.99 -0.24 -5.33
CA PRO A 102 13.22 -1.01 -5.08
C PRO A 102 13.12 -1.90 -3.84
N TYR A 103 13.91 -2.98 -3.77
CA TYR A 103 13.84 -3.95 -2.68
C TYR A 103 14.74 -3.56 -1.50
N THR A 104 14.22 -3.67 -0.27
CA THR A 104 14.92 -3.22 0.94
C THR A 104 16.31 -3.83 1.10
N ASP A 105 16.43 -5.15 0.91
CA ASP A 105 17.70 -5.88 0.99
C ASP A 105 18.75 -5.36 -0.02
N GLU A 106 18.35 -5.17 -1.27
CA GLU A 106 19.22 -4.67 -2.34
C GLU A 106 19.64 -3.20 -2.10
N VAL A 107 18.72 -2.35 -1.67
CA VAL A 107 19.00 -0.92 -1.40
C VAL A 107 19.96 -0.76 -0.23
N LEU A 108 19.82 -1.55 0.84
CA LEU A 108 20.72 -1.47 2.00
C LEU A 108 22.18 -1.77 1.62
N VAL A 109 22.38 -2.81 0.80
CA VAL A 109 23.70 -3.15 0.25
C VAL A 109 24.26 -2.01 -0.59
N GLU A 110 23.45 -1.46 -1.51
CA GLU A 110 23.84 -0.37 -2.38
C GLU A 110 24.24 0.90 -1.59
N LEU A 111 23.45 1.28 -0.58
CA LEU A 111 23.72 2.46 0.24
C LEU A 111 25.01 2.31 1.04
N GLY A 112 25.24 1.12 1.61
CA GLY A 112 26.49 0.79 2.30
C GLY A 112 27.71 0.92 1.39
N GLN A 113 27.64 0.36 0.18
CA GLN A 113 28.68 0.44 -0.85
C GLN A 113 28.92 1.88 -1.33
N LYS A 114 27.87 2.70 -1.42
CA LYS A 114 27.97 4.14 -1.73
C LYS A 114 28.55 4.98 -0.58
N GLY A 115 28.80 4.37 0.57
CA GLY A 115 29.46 5.02 1.69
C GLY A 115 28.52 5.77 2.63
N VAL A 116 27.19 5.54 2.57
CA VAL A 116 26.27 6.02 3.61
C VAL A 116 26.72 5.42 4.96
N LYS A 117 26.66 6.22 6.03
CA LYS A 117 27.15 5.80 7.36
C LYS A 117 26.08 5.73 8.43
N SER A 118 24.99 6.48 8.28
CA SER A 118 23.93 6.55 9.28
C SER A 118 22.57 6.42 8.58
N LEU A 119 21.79 5.43 8.99
CA LEU A 119 20.42 5.22 8.50
C LEU A 119 19.43 5.21 9.66
N LEU A 120 18.34 5.97 9.49
CA LEU A 120 17.15 5.91 10.33
C LEU A 120 16.03 5.24 9.55
N ALA A 121 15.74 3.98 9.86
CA ALA A 121 14.65 3.22 9.26
C ALA A 121 13.29 3.71 9.77
N VAL A 122 12.33 3.91 8.87
CA VAL A 122 10.97 4.36 9.17
C VAL A 122 9.97 3.34 8.63
N PRO A 123 9.32 2.53 9.49
CA PRO A 123 8.23 1.66 9.06
C PRO A 123 7.00 2.50 8.75
N VAL A 124 6.72 2.75 7.47
CA VAL A 124 5.70 3.73 7.04
C VAL A 124 4.36 3.08 6.65
N SER A 125 4.37 1.79 6.32
CA SER A 125 3.18 1.08 5.83
C SER A 125 2.28 0.49 6.91
N PHE A 126 2.66 0.59 8.18
CA PHE A 126 1.91 0.03 9.31
C PHE A 126 1.97 0.94 10.53
N VAL A 127 0.96 0.83 11.39
CA VAL A 127 0.78 1.71 12.56
C VAL A 127 1.17 1.08 13.89
N SER A 128 1.38 -0.24 13.94
CA SER A 128 1.71 -0.98 15.17
C SER A 128 2.96 -1.80 14.95
N GLU A 129 3.66 -2.16 16.03
CA GLU A 129 4.75 -3.13 15.94
C GLU A 129 4.22 -4.52 15.52
N HIS A 130 4.98 -5.21 14.68
CA HIS A 130 4.66 -6.56 14.19
C HIS A 130 5.97 -7.25 13.74
N ILE A 131 5.88 -8.44 13.16
CA ILE A 131 7.06 -9.23 12.79
C ILE A 131 7.98 -8.45 11.84
N GLU A 132 7.43 -7.75 10.85
CA GLU A 132 8.24 -7.00 9.90
C GLU A 132 8.94 -5.76 10.51
N THR A 133 8.53 -5.26 11.69
CA THR A 133 9.30 -4.21 12.39
C THR A 133 10.30 -4.77 13.39
N LEU A 134 9.87 -5.73 14.21
CA LEU A 134 10.65 -6.25 15.33
C LEU A 134 11.68 -7.30 14.93
N GLU A 135 11.39 -8.06 13.87
CA GLU A 135 12.33 -9.02 13.31
C GLU A 135 13.03 -8.42 12.09
N GLU A 136 12.30 -8.23 10.98
CA GLU A 136 12.96 -7.85 9.71
C GLU A 136 13.76 -6.54 9.85
N ILE A 137 13.20 -5.44 10.39
CA ILE A 137 13.94 -4.17 10.49
C ILE A 137 14.97 -4.18 11.63
N ASP A 138 14.61 -4.68 12.81
CA ASP A 138 15.45 -4.56 14.01
C ASP A 138 16.57 -5.61 14.09
N MET A 139 16.44 -6.75 13.42
CA MET A 139 17.50 -7.76 13.35
C MET A 139 18.01 -7.94 11.93
N GLU A 140 17.22 -8.45 10.98
CA GLU A 140 17.73 -8.89 9.66
C GLU A 140 18.32 -7.73 8.84
N TYR A 141 17.55 -6.67 8.62
CA TYR A 141 17.97 -5.50 7.85
C TYR A 141 19.02 -4.68 8.58
N LYS A 142 18.96 -4.64 9.92
CA LYS A 142 20.01 -4.03 10.72
C LYS A 142 21.35 -4.76 10.52
N GLU A 143 21.36 -6.08 10.61
CA GLU A 143 22.54 -6.90 10.38
C GLU A 143 23.08 -6.67 8.97
N LEU A 144 22.22 -6.79 7.95
CA LEU A 144 22.58 -6.55 6.55
C LEU A 144 23.16 -5.15 6.32
N ALA A 145 22.56 -4.12 6.90
CA ALA A 145 23.03 -2.74 6.77
C ALA A 145 24.45 -2.58 7.36
N LEU A 146 24.68 -3.13 8.56
CA LEU A 146 25.98 -3.07 9.23
C LEU A 146 27.05 -3.82 8.44
N GLU A 147 26.74 -5.02 7.94
CA GLU A 147 27.64 -5.80 7.08
C GLU A 147 27.96 -5.08 5.76
N SER A 148 27.02 -4.31 5.24
CA SER A 148 27.16 -3.55 4.00
C SER A 148 27.96 -2.24 4.17
N GLY A 149 28.34 -1.86 5.39
CA GLY A 149 29.19 -0.70 5.67
C GLY A 149 28.49 0.54 6.24
N ILE A 150 27.20 0.42 6.60
CA ILE A 150 26.51 1.36 7.49
C ILE A 150 27.09 1.21 8.89
N LYS A 151 27.22 2.30 9.64
CA LYS A 151 27.83 2.30 10.98
C LYS A 151 26.81 2.56 12.08
N ASN A 152 25.86 3.46 11.83
CA ASN A 152 24.83 3.85 12.76
C ASN A 152 23.47 3.46 12.19
N TRP A 153 22.73 2.66 12.94
CA TRP A 153 21.38 2.23 12.59
C TRP A 153 20.43 2.64 13.70
N GLY A 154 19.29 3.19 13.32
CA GLY A 154 18.18 3.48 14.21
C GLY A 154 16.88 3.15 13.51
N ARG A 155 15.84 2.90 14.30
CA ARG A 155 14.49 2.68 13.79
C ARG A 155 13.52 3.63 14.51
N VAL A 156 12.63 4.24 13.73
CA VAL A 156 11.48 4.97 14.27
C VAL A 156 10.46 3.96 14.78
N PRO A 157 9.96 4.10 16.02
CA PRO A 157 8.92 3.20 16.52
C PRO A 157 7.65 3.34 15.67
N ALA A 158 6.85 2.28 15.60
CA ALA A 158 5.52 2.39 15.03
C ALA A 158 4.66 3.38 15.83
N LEU A 159 3.64 3.96 15.20
CA LEU A 159 2.76 4.96 15.81
C LEU A 159 2.11 4.48 17.11
N ASN A 160 1.75 3.20 17.17
CA ASN A 160 1.09 2.53 18.29
C ASN A 160 -0.05 3.41 18.86
N CYS A 161 0.03 3.75 20.14
CA CYS A 161 -0.94 4.58 20.84
C CYS A 161 -0.43 6.01 21.06
N THR A 162 0.36 6.57 20.14
CA THR A 162 0.79 7.97 20.26
C THR A 162 -0.44 8.89 20.31
N ASP A 163 -0.55 9.71 21.34
CA ASP A 163 -1.77 10.49 21.66
C ASP A 163 -2.28 11.32 20.47
N SER A 164 -1.38 11.97 19.72
CA SER A 164 -1.72 12.76 18.55
C SER A 164 -2.29 11.92 17.39
N PHE A 165 -1.77 10.71 17.20
CA PHE A 165 -2.29 9.78 16.19
C PHE A 165 -3.66 9.22 16.59
N ILE A 166 -3.83 8.83 17.86
CA ILE A 166 -5.12 8.34 18.36
C ILE A 166 -6.19 9.43 18.30
N THR A 167 -5.83 10.68 18.61
CA THR A 167 -6.72 11.83 18.47
C THR A 167 -7.13 12.03 17.01
N ASP A 168 -6.19 11.98 16.07
CA ASP A 168 -6.47 12.13 14.64
C ASP A 168 -7.36 11.02 14.08
N LEU A 169 -7.22 9.78 14.56
CA LEU A 169 -8.13 8.68 14.22
C LEU A 169 -9.55 8.93 14.76
N ALA A 170 -9.68 9.46 15.98
CA ALA A 170 -10.97 9.81 16.55
C ALA A 170 -11.65 10.92 15.74
N ASP A 171 -10.89 11.95 15.35
CA ASP A 171 -11.36 13.03 14.50
C ASP A 171 -11.82 12.49 13.13
N ALA A 172 -11.06 11.59 12.51
CA ALA A 172 -11.43 10.94 11.26
C ALA A 172 -12.79 10.24 11.33
N VAL A 173 -13.06 9.55 12.44
CA VAL A 173 -14.34 8.85 12.66
C VAL A 173 -15.46 9.87 12.82
N ILE A 174 -15.27 10.91 13.64
CA ILE A 174 -16.28 11.96 13.87
C ILE A 174 -16.63 12.67 12.55
N GLU A 175 -15.62 13.01 11.74
CA GLU A 175 -15.78 13.61 10.41
C GLU A 175 -16.55 12.70 9.45
N ALA A 176 -16.39 11.38 9.57
CA ALA A 176 -17.05 10.41 8.70
C ALA A 176 -18.51 10.11 9.10
N LEU A 177 -18.92 10.35 10.36
CA LEU A 177 -20.26 10.04 10.87
C LEU A 177 -21.41 10.55 9.98
N PRO A 178 -21.39 11.81 9.47
CA PRO A 178 -22.47 12.32 8.62
C PRO A 178 -22.63 11.55 7.29
N SER A 179 -21.60 10.82 6.85
CA SER A 179 -21.61 10.03 5.61
C SER A 179 -22.17 8.61 5.82
N ALA A 180 -22.52 8.22 7.04
CA ALA A 180 -23.03 6.89 7.33
C ALA A 180 -24.41 6.69 6.68
N ALA A 181 -24.47 5.75 5.73
CA ALA A 181 -25.70 5.36 5.05
C ALA A 181 -25.88 3.86 5.14
N ALA A 182 -27.12 3.38 5.22
CA ALA A 182 -27.37 1.94 5.11
C ALA A 182 -26.78 1.45 3.79
N LEU A 183 -26.08 0.31 3.82
CA LEU A 183 -25.65 -0.40 2.62
C LEU A 183 -26.89 -1.00 1.93
N SER A 184 -27.83 -0.14 1.50
CA SER A 184 -28.98 -0.60 0.73
C SER A 184 -28.44 -1.18 -0.56
N THR A 185 -28.89 -2.39 -0.91
CA THR A 185 -28.72 -3.00 -2.22
C THR A 185 -29.26 -2.06 -3.28
N SER A 186 -28.44 -1.15 -3.79
CA SER A 186 -28.72 -0.51 -5.07
C SER A 186 -28.40 -1.51 -6.17
N ILE A 187 -29.27 -2.51 -6.32
CA ILE A 187 -29.65 -2.85 -7.68
C ILE A 187 -30.49 -1.64 -8.11
N ARG A 188 -29.86 -0.64 -8.72
CA ARG A 188 -30.61 0.15 -9.71
C ARG A 188 -30.78 -0.83 -10.87
N PRO A 189 -31.99 -1.29 -11.22
CA PRO A 189 -32.19 -1.64 -12.60
C PRO A 189 -31.85 -0.37 -13.37
N SER A 190 -30.88 -0.44 -14.27
CA SER A 190 -30.74 0.57 -15.29
C SER A 190 -32.08 0.64 -16.02
N GLU A 191 -32.89 1.66 -15.71
CA GLU A 191 -33.94 2.12 -16.61
C GLU A 191 -33.25 2.69 -17.84
N GLU A 192 -33.03 1.81 -18.80
CA GLU A 192 -33.30 1.99 -20.23
C GLU A 192 -32.87 0.68 -20.92
N ALA A 193 -33.63 -0.39 -20.65
CA ALA A 193 -33.75 -1.46 -21.61
C ALA A 193 -34.75 -0.99 -22.65
N ASP A 194 -34.23 -0.43 -23.73
CA ASP A 194 -34.96 -0.23 -24.98
C ASP A 194 -35.68 -1.55 -25.30
N HIS A 195 -37.01 -1.54 -25.20
CA HIS A 195 -37.86 -2.68 -25.51
C HIS A 195 -37.93 -2.83 -27.03
N ASP A 196 -36.81 -3.19 -27.65
CA ASP A 196 -36.79 -3.70 -29.01
C ASP A 196 -36.93 -5.24 -28.96
N PRO A 197 -38.13 -5.80 -29.24
CA PRO A 197 -38.36 -7.24 -29.24
C PRO A 197 -37.45 -7.98 -30.24
N VAL A 198 -36.89 -7.28 -31.24
CA VAL A 198 -35.96 -7.86 -32.22
C VAL A 198 -34.60 -8.16 -31.57
N VAL A 199 -34.09 -7.28 -30.71
CA VAL A 199 -32.79 -7.48 -30.02
C VAL A 199 -32.85 -8.60 -28.99
N SER A 200 -33.98 -8.72 -28.26
CA SER A 200 -34.21 -9.84 -27.35
C SER A 200 -34.29 -11.18 -28.09
N PHE A 201 -34.93 -11.21 -29.26
CA PHE A 201 -34.99 -12.42 -30.09
C PHE A 201 -33.61 -12.80 -30.64
N ILE A 202 -32.83 -11.83 -31.12
CA ILE A 202 -31.46 -12.06 -31.62
C ILE A 202 -30.55 -12.63 -30.51
N LYS A 203 -30.60 -12.07 -29.28
CA LYS A 203 -29.79 -12.58 -28.15
C LYS A 203 -30.18 -14.02 -27.76
N LEU A 204 -31.47 -14.35 -27.78
CA LEU A 204 -31.95 -15.69 -27.47
C LEU A 204 -31.55 -16.71 -28.56
N PHE A 205 -31.55 -16.30 -29.83
CA PHE A 205 -31.21 -17.16 -30.96
C PHE A 205 -29.69 -17.41 -31.09
N PHE A 206 -28.85 -16.40 -30.87
CA PHE A 206 -27.38 -16.57 -30.95
C PHE A 206 -26.79 -17.28 -29.72
N GLY A 207 -27.32 -17.02 -28.53
CA GLY A 207 -26.86 -17.70 -27.30
C GLY A 207 -27.16 -19.19 -27.31
N SER A 208 -28.30 -19.60 -27.87
CA SER A 208 -28.70 -21.01 -27.97
C SER A 208 -27.97 -21.76 -29.11
N ILE A 209 -27.70 -21.11 -30.25
CA ILE A 209 -26.90 -21.71 -31.34
C ILE A 209 -25.44 -21.93 -30.92
N LEU A 210 -24.82 -20.99 -30.21
CA LEU A 210 -23.43 -21.13 -29.76
C LEU A 210 -23.27 -22.25 -28.71
N ALA A 211 -24.24 -22.36 -27.78
CA ALA A 211 -24.29 -23.47 -26.84
C ALA A 211 -24.50 -24.82 -27.55
N PHE A 212 -25.29 -24.86 -28.62
CA PHE A 212 -25.55 -26.08 -29.40
C PHE A 212 -24.31 -26.57 -30.18
N PHE A 213 -23.48 -25.67 -30.73
CA PHE A 213 -22.23 -26.05 -31.40
C PHE A 213 -21.13 -26.53 -30.44
N LEU A 214 -21.11 -26.01 -29.21
CA LEU A 214 -20.14 -26.41 -28.19
C LEU A 214 -20.50 -27.74 -27.51
N LEU A 215 -21.78 -28.11 -27.45
CA LEU A 215 -22.24 -29.33 -26.78
C LEU A 215 -22.23 -30.59 -27.67
N LEU A 216 -22.04 -30.48 -28.99
CA LEU A 216 -22.21 -31.63 -29.91
C LEU A 216 -21.00 -31.99 -30.79
N SER A 217 -19.80 -31.44 -30.58
CA SER A 217 -18.61 -31.96 -31.27
C SER A 217 -17.33 -32.00 -30.41
N PRO A 218 -16.91 -33.18 -29.93
CA PRO A 218 -15.68 -33.33 -29.13
C PRO A 218 -14.39 -32.94 -29.87
N LYS A 219 -14.44 -32.76 -31.20
CA LYS A 219 -13.28 -32.42 -32.03
C LYS A 219 -12.97 -30.92 -32.11
N MET A 220 -13.87 -30.03 -31.68
CA MET A 220 -13.66 -28.57 -31.78
C MET A 220 -13.06 -27.93 -30.52
N ILE A 221 -12.94 -28.69 -29.42
CA ILE A 221 -12.27 -28.22 -28.18
C ILE A 221 -10.73 -28.35 -28.33
N SER A 222 -10.26 -29.32 -29.13
CA SER A 222 -8.83 -29.55 -29.34
C SER A 222 -8.15 -28.49 -30.20
N ALA A 223 -8.86 -27.86 -31.15
CA ALA A 223 -8.28 -26.87 -32.06
C ALA A 223 -8.10 -25.49 -31.43
N PHE A 224 -8.86 -25.17 -30.36
CA PHE A 224 -8.73 -23.89 -29.67
C PHE A 224 -7.57 -23.85 -28.67
N ARG A 225 -7.14 -25.03 -28.17
CA ARG A 225 -6.03 -25.15 -27.21
C ARG A 225 -4.64 -25.11 -27.84
N SER A 226 -4.51 -25.31 -29.16
CA SER A 226 -3.21 -25.36 -29.84
C SER A 226 -2.74 -24.05 -30.47
N ASN A 227 -3.56 -22.99 -30.44
CA ASN A 227 -3.23 -21.67 -31.03
C ASN A 227 -3.00 -20.57 -29.96
N LEU A 228 -2.75 -20.96 -28.71
CA LEU A 228 -2.49 -20.05 -27.59
C LEU A 228 -1.29 -20.50 -26.73
N LEU A 229 -0.28 -21.06 -27.39
CA LEU A 229 1.10 -21.17 -26.92
C LEU A 229 2.01 -20.42 -27.89
#